data_AF-A0A1Q7H967-F1
#
_entry.id   AF-A0A1Q7H967-F1
#
_cell.length_a   1.000
_cell.length_b   1.000
_cell.length_c   1.000
_cell.angle_alpha   90.00
_cell.angle_beta   90.00
_cell.angle_gamma   90.00
#
_symmetry.space_group_name_H-M   'P 1'
#
loop_
_entity.id
_entity.type
_entity.pdbx_description
1 polymer ?
#
loop_
_entity_poly.entity_id
_entity_poly.type
_entity_poly.pdbx_seq_one_letter_code
_entity_poly.pdbx_strand_id
1 'polypeptide(L)'
;MTSPLPDAWRRWDLHPSVLIGLAVLGGLYVFWGGLTAPRRRVAAFAAALAVLFVCLNGPLHNLSDGYLSSAHMVQHLVLMLVFPPLLLYGTPASVVEPLLRPAGVRHLAAWATRPLAAGAIFTAPIVAWHFPGAYNAALVHHDLHIIQHLVFLATAVVMWWPILAPLPAMRAPHPVQLIYLFLLGIPMSVVGALITLADGVLYP
;
A
#
# COMPACT_ATOMS: atom_id res chain seq x y z
N MET A 1 -19.99 -1.76 19.43
CA MET A 1 -19.90 -2.86 20.42
C MET A 1 -18.43 -3.24 20.53
N THR A 2 -17.74 -2.79 21.57
CA THR A 2 -16.32 -3.13 21.81
C THR A 2 -16.23 -4.58 22.27
N SER A 3 -15.65 -5.45 21.46
CA SER A 3 -15.25 -6.79 21.89
C SER A 3 -14.26 -6.71 23.08
N PRO A 4 -14.18 -7.74 23.92
CA PRO A 4 -13.06 -7.84 24.86
C PRO A 4 -11.73 -7.90 24.09
N LEU A 5 -10.68 -7.20 24.57
CA LEU A 5 -9.32 -7.27 23.99
C LEU A 5 -8.82 -8.71 23.68
N PRO A 6 -9.11 -9.75 24.50
CA PRO A 6 -8.76 -11.14 24.18
C PRO A 6 -9.36 -11.68 22.87
N ASP A 7 -10.54 -11.19 22.47
CA ASP A 7 -11.24 -11.64 21.26
C ASP A 7 -10.68 -10.96 20.01
N ALA A 8 -10.20 -9.72 20.12
CA ALA A 8 -9.60 -8.99 19.00
C ALA A 8 -8.39 -9.71 18.39
N TRP A 9 -7.61 -10.43 19.22
CA TRP A 9 -6.44 -11.20 18.79
C TRP A 9 -6.76 -12.54 18.10
N ARG A 10 -7.95 -13.10 18.35
CA ARG A 10 -8.34 -14.44 17.90
C ARG A 10 -9.37 -14.42 16.79
N ARG A 11 -10.12 -13.33 16.66
CA ARG A 11 -11.19 -13.16 15.68
C ARG A 11 -10.62 -12.80 14.31
N TRP A 12 -11.18 -13.43 13.29
CA TRP A 12 -10.94 -13.10 11.90
C TRP A 12 -12.24 -12.62 11.29
N ASP A 13 -12.29 -11.36 10.89
CA ASP A 13 -13.43 -10.79 10.21
C ASP A 13 -13.12 -10.80 8.71
N LEU A 14 -13.76 -11.71 7.98
CA LEU A 14 -13.52 -11.89 6.55
C LEU A 14 -14.33 -10.88 5.75
N HIS A 15 -13.66 -9.83 5.29
CA HIS A 15 -14.25 -8.79 4.44
C HIS A 15 -14.31 -9.27 2.98
N PRO A 16 -15.51 -9.35 2.37
CA PRO A 16 -15.65 -9.79 0.98
C PRO A 16 -14.83 -8.96 0.00
N SER A 17 -14.70 -7.65 0.23
CA SER A 17 -13.90 -6.73 -0.59
C SER A 17 -12.43 -7.15 -0.66
N VAL A 18 -11.85 -7.60 0.46
CA VAL A 18 -10.47 -8.07 0.52
C VAL A 18 -10.31 -9.39 -0.22
N LEU A 19 -11.24 -10.34 0.00
CA LEU A 19 -11.22 -11.63 -0.68
C LEU A 19 -11.34 -11.47 -2.20
N ILE A 20 -12.22 -10.58 -2.67
CA ILE A 20 -12.37 -10.24 -4.08
C ILE A 20 -11.05 -9.64 -4.60
N GLY A 21 -10.45 -8.69 -3.89
CA GLY A 21 -9.17 -8.09 -4.27
C GLY A 21 -8.04 -9.13 -4.40
N LEU A 22 -7.95 -10.05 -3.43
CA LEU A 22 -6.98 -11.15 -3.45
C LEU A 22 -7.22 -12.10 -4.62
N ALA A 23 -8.47 -12.47 -4.87
CA ALA A 23 -8.85 -13.35 -5.97
C ALA A 23 -8.55 -12.72 -7.33
N VAL A 24 -8.82 -11.42 -7.50
CA VAL A 24 -8.51 -10.68 -8.72
C VAL A 24 -6.99 -10.58 -8.92
N LEU A 25 -6.23 -10.18 -7.90
CA LEU A 25 -4.77 -10.07 -8.01
C LEU A 25 -4.11 -11.42 -8.29
N GLY A 26 -4.47 -12.46 -7.54
CA GLY A 26 -3.99 -13.82 -7.73
C GLY A 26 -4.41 -14.40 -9.08
N GLY A 27 -5.67 -14.21 -9.46
CA GLY A 27 -6.22 -14.65 -10.74
C GLY A 27 -5.50 -14.02 -11.92
N LEU A 28 -5.28 -12.70 -11.90
CA LEU A 28 -4.51 -11.99 -12.94
C LEU A 28 -3.06 -12.47 -12.99
N TYR A 29 -2.42 -12.67 -11.83
CA TYR A 29 -1.05 -13.20 -11.78
C TYR A 29 -0.95 -14.56 -12.45
N VAL A 30 -1.86 -15.48 -12.15
CA VAL A 30 -1.89 -16.82 -12.76
C VAL A 30 -2.22 -16.74 -14.24
N PHE A 31 -3.25 -15.97 -14.61
CA PHE A 31 -3.73 -15.82 -15.99
C PHE A 31 -2.64 -15.30 -16.93
N TRP A 32 -1.84 -14.32 -16.50
CA TRP A 32 -0.72 -13.78 -17.28
C TRP A 32 0.59 -14.55 -17.10
N GLY A 33 0.52 -15.78 -16.58
CA GLY A 33 1.65 -16.71 -16.53
C GLY A 33 2.65 -16.46 -15.40
N GLY A 34 2.28 -15.76 -14.33
CA GLY A 34 3.14 -15.48 -13.18
C GLY A 34 3.74 -16.72 -12.52
N LEU A 35 3.03 -17.87 -12.57
CA LEU A 35 3.50 -19.15 -12.05
C LEU A 35 4.72 -19.72 -12.79
N THR A 36 5.00 -19.24 -14.00
CA THR A 36 6.21 -19.63 -14.76
C THR A 36 7.48 -18.99 -14.21
N ALA A 37 7.36 -17.99 -13.33
CA ALA A 37 8.49 -17.32 -12.72
C ALA A 37 9.25 -18.23 -11.73
N PRO A 38 10.51 -17.89 -11.39
CA PRO A 38 11.26 -18.63 -10.37
C PRO A 38 10.50 -18.72 -9.05
N ARG A 39 10.61 -19.86 -8.35
CA ARG A 39 9.90 -20.13 -7.08
C ARG A 39 10.01 -19.00 -6.06
N ARG A 40 11.16 -18.33 -5.96
CA ARG A 40 11.36 -17.18 -5.07
C ARG A 40 10.42 -16.00 -5.38
N ARG A 41 10.15 -15.72 -6.66
CA ARG A 41 9.23 -14.66 -7.08
C ARG A 41 7.78 -15.04 -6.80
N VAL A 42 7.40 -16.27 -7.12
CA VAL A 42 6.06 -16.79 -6.79
C VAL A 42 5.82 -16.75 -5.28
N ALA A 43 6.81 -17.17 -4.48
CA ALA A 43 6.73 -17.11 -3.01
C ALA A 43 6.61 -15.66 -2.51
N ALA A 44 7.34 -14.71 -3.09
CA ALA A 44 7.21 -13.29 -2.73
C ALA A 44 5.85 -12.70 -3.09
N PHE A 45 5.29 -13.06 -4.25
CA PHE A 45 3.94 -12.65 -4.64
C PHE A 45 2.88 -13.25 -3.71
N ALA A 46 3.00 -14.54 -3.38
CA ALA A 46 2.14 -15.20 -2.41
C ALA A 46 2.26 -14.56 -1.02
N ALA A 47 3.47 -14.17 -0.61
CA ALA A 47 3.69 -13.43 0.62
C ALA A 47 3.04 -12.05 0.59
N ALA A 48 3.03 -11.34 -0.54
CA ALA A 48 2.30 -10.08 -0.69
C ALA A 48 0.79 -10.29 -0.46
N LEU A 49 0.19 -11.32 -1.07
CA LEU A 49 -1.23 -11.65 -0.86
C LEU A 49 -1.51 -12.03 0.60
N ALA A 50 -0.62 -12.81 1.22
CA ALA A 50 -0.73 -13.18 2.63
C ALA A 50 -0.65 -11.94 3.55
N VAL A 51 0.28 -11.02 3.30
CA VAL A 51 0.38 -9.76 4.05
C VAL A 51 -0.92 -8.96 3.95
N LEU A 52 -1.48 -8.82 2.74
CA LEU A 52 -2.74 -8.11 2.53
C LEU A 52 -3.90 -8.80 3.25
N PHE A 53 -4.00 -10.13 3.18
CA PHE A 53 -5.02 -10.91 3.86
C PHE A 53 -4.96 -10.75 5.39
N VAL A 54 -3.77 -10.94 5.98
CA VAL A 54 -3.56 -10.88 7.43
C VAL A 54 -3.76 -9.45 7.96
N CYS A 55 -3.29 -8.44 7.23
CA CYS A 55 -3.43 -7.05 7.66
C CYS A 55 -4.86 -6.53 7.61
N LEU A 56 -5.70 -7.03 6.70
CA LEU A 56 -7.05 -6.52 6.49
C LEU A 56 -8.18 -7.43 7.02
N ASN A 57 -7.91 -8.68 7.40
CA ASN A 57 -8.92 -9.58 8.00
C ASN A 57 -8.50 -10.17 9.35
N GLY A 58 -7.24 -9.92 9.76
CA GLY A 58 -6.66 -10.50 10.94
C GLY A 58 -6.75 -9.60 12.18
N PRO A 59 -6.06 -9.98 13.26
CA PRO A 59 -6.12 -9.26 14.54
C PRO A 59 -5.61 -7.82 14.45
N LEU A 60 -4.71 -7.53 13.50
CA LEU A 60 -4.23 -6.17 13.26
C LEU A 60 -5.36 -5.24 12.78
N HIS A 61 -6.28 -5.75 11.94
CA HIS A 61 -7.46 -4.99 11.51
C HIS A 61 -8.40 -4.72 12.69
N ASN A 62 -8.67 -5.73 13.52
CA ASN A 62 -9.54 -5.57 14.70
C ASN A 62 -8.97 -4.56 15.70
N LEU A 63 -7.66 -4.60 15.92
CA LEU A 63 -6.95 -3.66 16.80
C LEU A 63 -6.95 -2.24 16.22
N SER A 64 -6.77 -2.11 14.90
CA SER A 64 -6.81 -0.86 14.16
C SER A 64 -8.18 -0.19 14.25
N ASP A 65 -9.25 -0.91 13.92
CA ASP A 65 -10.60 -0.37 13.84
C ASP A 65 -11.23 -0.09 15.23
N GLY A 66 -10.88 -0.89 16.23
CA GLY A 66 -11.62 -0.92 17.50
C GLY A 66 -10.91 -0.35 18.72
N TYR A 67 -9.57 -0.25 18.72
CA TYR A 67 -8.82 -0.09 19.98
C TYR A 67 -7.64 0.87 19.92
N LEU A 68 -6.79 0.79 18.90
CA LEU A 68 -5.47 1.40 18.93
C LEU A 68 -5.15 2.13 17.62
N SER A 69 -5.09 3.46 17.68
CA SER A 69 -4.58 4.31 16.59
C SER A 69 -3.15 3.92 16.17
N SER A 70 -2.33 3.41 17.10
CA SER A 70 -1.01 2.88 16.78
C SER A 70 -1.07 1.59 15.93
N ALA A 71 -2.01 0.69 16.20
CA ALA A 71 -2.22 -0.51 15.38
C ALA A 71 -2.72 -0.13 13.98
N HIS A 72 -3.57 0.89 13.89
CA HIS A 72 -4.03 1.48 12.63
C HIS A 72 -2.87 2.04 11.79
N MET A 73 -1.95 2.78 12.42
CA MET A 73 -0.75 3.28 11.73
C MET A 73 0.19 2.16 11.30
N VAL A 74 0.38 1.13 12.14
CA VAL A 74 1.15 -0.06 11.76
C VAL A 74 0.52 -0.76 10.56
N GLN A 75 -0.81 -0.88 10.52
CA GLN A 75 -1.53 -1.45 9.37
C GLN A 75 -1.25 -0.66 8.09
N HIS A 76 -1.36 0.67 8.13
CA HIS A 76 -1.00 1.52 7.00
C HIS A 76 0.46 1.37 6.58
N LEU A 77 1.40 1.36 7.52
CA LEU A 77 2.83 1.19 7.22
C LEU A 77 3.13 -0.16 6.58
N VAL A 78 2.53 -1.25 7.07
CA VAL A 78 2.73 -2.59 6.47
C VAL A 78 2.17 -2.63 5.05
N LEU A 79 0.99 -2.06 4.81
CA LEU A 79 0.38 -1.98 3.48
C LEU A 79 1.17 -1.10 2.49
N MET A 80 1.91 -0.10 2.97
CA MET A 80 2.68 0.80 2.10
C MET A 80 4.16 0.39 1.93
N LEU A 81 4.76 -0.23 2.94
CA LEU A 81 6.21 -0.51 2.99
C LEU A 81 6.55 -1.99 2.81
N VAL A 82 5.63 -2.91 3.10
CA VAL A 82 5.91 -4.36 3.00
C VAL A 82 5.20 -4.96 1.79
N PHE A 83 3.90 -4.68 1.64
CA PHE A 83 3.11 -5.24 0.55
C PHE A 83 3.66 -4.86 -0.86
N PRO A 84 3.92 -3.59 -1.20
CA PRO A 84 4.28 -3.23 -2.57
C PRO A 84 5.65 -3.78 -3.01
N PRO A 85 6.72 -3.77 -2.18
CA PRO A 85 7.97 -4.43 -2.53
C PRO A 85 7.82 -5.93 -2.83
N LEU A 86 7.05 -6.65 -2.02
CA LEU A 86 6.78 -8.07 -2.24
C LEU A 86 6.00 -8.30 -3.53
N LEU A 87 4.98 -7.47 -3.77
CA LEU A 87 4.17 -7.50 -4.98
C LEU A 87 5.03 -7.27 -6.22
N LEU A 88 5.80 -6.17 -6.27
CA LEU A 88 6.62 -5.81 -7.43
C LEU A 88 7.75 -6.80 -7.66
N TYR A 89 8.43 -7.26 -6.61
CA TYR A 89 9.48 -8.27 -6.74
C TYR A 89 8.92 -9.62 -7.22
N GLY A 90 7.76 -10.02 -6.72
CA GLY A 90 7.10 -11.27 -7.08
C GLY A 90 6.47 -11.28 -8.48
N THR A 91 6.17 -10.09 -9.02
CA THR A 91 5.55 -9.93 -10.34
C THR A 91 6.60 -9.97 -11.45
N PRO A 92 6.58 -10.97 -12.36
CA PRO A 92 7.48 -10.98 -13.51
C PRO A 92 7.03 -9.99 -14.58
N ALA A 93 7.95 -9.64 -15.50
CA ALA A 93 7.65 -8.69 -16.59
C ALA A 93 6.51 -9.20 -17.49
N SER A 94 6.39 -10.51 -17.71
CA SER A 94 5.31 -11.12 -18.50
C SER A 94 3.90 -10.81 -17.99
N VAL A 95 3.75 -10.53 -16.68
CA VAL A 95 2.47 -10.15 -16.08
C VAL A 95 2.18 -8.68 -16.28
N VAL A 96 3.21 -7.81 -16.33
CA VAL A 96 3.04 -6.35 -16.41
C VAL A 96 3.04 -5.84 -17.86
N GLU A 97 3.83 -6.44 -18.74
CA GLU A 97 3.95 -6.05 -20.15
C GLU A 97 2.59 -5.97 -20.87
N PRO A 98 1.66 -6.94 -20.69
CA PRO A 98 0.34 -6.87 -21.32
C PRO A 98 -0.48 -5.64 -20.90
N LEU A 99 -0.36 -5.21 -19.64
CA LEU A 99 -1.07 -4.05 -19.11
C LEU A 99 -0.49 -2.74 -19.68
N LEU A 100 0.78 -2.75 -20.06
CA LEU A 100 1.48 -1.58 -20.62
C LEU A 100 1.47 -1.57 -22.17
N ARG A 101 0.75 -2.47 -22.85
CA ARG A 101 0.65 -2.48 -24.32
C ARG A 101 -0.05 -1.25 -24.89
N PRO A 102 -1.18 -0.75 -24.32
CA PRO A 102 -1.84 0.44 -24.84
C PRO A 102 -0.93 1.66 -24.70
N ALA A 103 -0.71 2.41 -25.79
CA ALA A 103 0.23 3.53 -25.81
C ALA A 103 -0.08 4.58 -24.73
N GLY A 104 -1.36 4.94 -24.55
CA GLY A 104 -1.78 5.88 -23.51
C GLY A 104 -1.44 5.40 -22.09
N VAL A 105 -1.68 4.13 -21.79
CA VAL A 105 -1.36 3.52 -20.48
C VAL A 105 0.15 3.49 -20.26
N ARG A 106 0.92 3.14 -21.30
CA ARG A 106 2.39 3.15 -21.24
C ARG A 106 2.95 4.53 -20.96
N HIS A 107 2.44 5.56 -21.64
CA HIS A 107 2.87 6.95 -21.43
C HIS A 107 2.53 7.43 -20.03
N LEU A 108 1.30 7.17 -19.56
CA LEU A 108 0.88 7.54 -18.21
C LEU A 108 1.73 6.82 -17.16
N ALA A 109 1.92 5.50 -17.29
CA ALA A 109 2.76 4.73 -16.39
C ALA A 109 4.20 5.24 -16.39
N ALA A 110 4.79 5.47 -17.57
CA ALA A 110 6.16 5.98 -17.69
C ALA A 110 6.34 7.39 -17.09
N TRP A 111 5.29 8.22 -17.04
CA TRP A 111 5.32 9.50 -16.34
C TRP A 111 5.13 9.31 -14.83
N ALA A 112 4.10 8.58 -14.42
CA ALA A 112 3.73 8.37 -13.02
C ALA A 112 4.82 7.65 -12.22
N THR A 113 5.59 6.77 -12.87
CA THR A 113 6.67 6.01 -12.25
C THR A 113 8.04 6.70 -12.34
N ARG A 114 8.10 7.98 -12.72
CA ARG A 114 9.33 8.79 -12.57
C ARG A 114 9.52 9.11 -11.08
N PRO A 115 10.74 9.08 -10.52
CA PRO A 115 10.95 9.27 -9.08
C PRO A 115 10.20 10.46 -8.47
N LEU A 116 10.29 11.65 -9.07
CA LEU A 116 9.60 12.84 -8.57
C LEU A 116 8.07 12.73 -8.66
N ALA A 117 7.54 12.23 -9.78
CA ALA A 117 6.10 12.06 -9.96
C ALA A 117 5.56 10.98 -9.01
N ALA A 118 6.25 9.85 -8.91
CA ALA A 118 5.89 8.73 -8.04
C ALA A 118 5.88 9.15 -6.56
N GLY A 119 6.91 9.89 -6.14
CA GLY A 119 6.98 10.47 -4.80
C GLY A 119 5.83 11.44 -4.54
N ALA A 120 5.55 12.37 -5.46
CA ALA A 120 4.44 13.32 -5.32
C ALA A 120 3.06 12.63 -5.29
N ILE A 121 2.82 11.66 -6.17
CA ILE A 121 1.59 10.86 -6.24
C ILE A 121 1.34 10.12 -4.92
N PHE A 122 2.39 9.67 -4.25
CA PHE A 122 2.27 9.01 -2.94
C PHE A 122 2.13 10.00 -1.78
N THR A 123 2.94 11.05 -1.76
CA THR A 123 2.93 12.03 -0.68
C THR A 123 1.63 12.84 -0.63
N ALA A 124 1.07 13.23 -1.78
CA ALA A 124 -0.10 14.11 -1.80
C ALA A 124 -1.33 13.52 -1.07
N PRO A 125 -1.75 12.26 -1.34
CA PRO A 125 -2.82 11.63 -0.57
C PRO A 125 -2.47 11.47 0.90
N ILE A 126 -1.23 11.11 1.24
CA ILE A 126 -0.82 10.98 2.64
C ILE A 126 -1.05 12.29 3.38
N VAL A 127 -0.53 13.40 2.86
CA VAL A 127 -0.73 14.70 3.50
C VAL A 127 -2.23 15.06 3.55
N ALA A 128 -2.97 14.82 2.47
CA ALA A 128 -4.40 15.13 2.39
C ALA A 128 -5.23 14.40 3.46
N TRP A 129 -5.01 13.10 3.64
CA TRP A 129 -5.76 12.26 4.59
C TRP A 129 -5.37 12.49 6.05
N HIS A 130 -4.25 13.17 6.32
CA HIS A 130 -3.85 13.56 7.67
C HIS A 130 -4.34 14.97 8.07
N PHE A 131 -5.05 15.68 7.19
CA PHE A 131 -5.80 16.86 7.64
C PHE A 131 -6.96 16.43 8.54
N PRO A 132 -7.22 17.11 9.67
CA PRO A 132 -8.22 16.69 10.66
C PRO A 132 -9.60 16.38 10.08
N GLY A 133 -10.07 17.20 9.13
CA GLY A 133 -11.37 16.98 8.49
C GLY A 133 -11.44 15.71 7.65
N ALA A 134 -10.40 15.42 6.85
CA ALA A 134 -10.36 14.21 6.03
C ALA A 134 -10.15 12.96 6.89
N TYR A 135 -9.27 13.05 7.89
CA TYR A 135 -9.02 11.98 8.84
C TYR A 135 -10.29 11.58 9.60
N ASN A 136 -10.99 12.56 10.18
CA ASN A 136 -12.24 12.30 10.90
C ASN A 136 -13.33 11.76 9.98
N ALA A 137 -13.42 12.25 8.73
CA ALA A 137 -14.37 11.71 7.76
C ALA A 137 -14.09 10.23 7.45
N ALA A 138 -12.82 9.83 7.35
CA ALA A 138 -12.44 8.44 7.15
C ALA A 138 -12.79 7.56 8.36
N LEU A 139 -12.64 8.09 9.59
CA LEU A 139 -13.01 7.38 10.81
C LEU A 139 -14.51 7.15 10.95
N VAL A 140 -15.33 8.11 10.51
CA VAL A 140 -16.80 8.04 10.64
C VAL A 140 -17.42 7.21 9.52
N HIS A 141 -16.89 7.29 8.30
CA HIS A 141 -17.45 6.64 7.12
C HIS A 141 -16.59 5.48 6.64
N HIS A 142 -17.07 4.26 6.88
CA HIS A 142 -16.35 3.02 6.51
C HIS A 142 -15.98 2.96 5.02
N ASP A 143 -16.85 3.42 4.12
CA ASP A 143 -16.56 3.43 2.67
C ASP A 143 -15.41 4.38 2.32
N LEU A 144 -15.32 5.54 3.00
CA LEU A 144 -14.20 6.48 2.83
C LEU A 144 -12.91 5.88 3.37
N HIS A 145 -12.98 5.13 4.48
CA HIS A 145 -11.83 4.41 5.01
C HIS A 145 -11.29 3.37 4.02
N ILE A 146 -12.18 2.61 3.36
CA ILE A 146 -11.79 1.67 2.30
C ILE A 146 -11.12 2.43 1.14
N ILE A 147 -11.69 3.55 0.71
CA ILE A 147 -11.10 4.38 -0.34
C ILE A 147 -9.71 4.87 0.05
N GLN A 148 -9.51 5.32 1.30
CA GLN A 148 -8.21 5.72 1.82
C GLN A 148 -7.21 4.56 1.72
N HIS A 149 -7.57 3.36 2.16
CA HIS A 149 -6.72 2.17 2.03
C HIS A 149 -6.36 1.86 0.58
N LEU A 150 -7.33 1.91 -0.35
CA LEU A 150 -7.10 1.65 -1.77
C LEU A 150 -6.17 2.70 -2.39
N VAL A 151 -6.36 3.98 -2.04
CA VAL A 151 -5.49 5.07 -2.50
C VAL A 151 -4.07 4.86 -1.99
N PHE A 152 -3.88 4.60 -0.69
CA PHE A 152 -2.54 4.36 -0.13
C PHE A 152 -1.87 3.13 -0.75
N LEU A 153 -2.60 2.04 -0.95
CA LEU A 153 -2.07 0.84 -1.57
C LEU A 153 -1.63 1.10 -3.01
N ALA A 154 -2.49 1.75 -3.80
CA ALA A 154 -2.23 2.04 -5.21
C ALA A 154 -1.04 3.00 -5.37
N THR A 155 -1.01 4.09 -4.61
CA THR A 155 0.07 5.07 -4.70
C THR A 155 1.38 4.55 -4.12
N ALA A 156 1.34 3.66 -3.11
CA ALA A 156 2.55 3.00 -2.63
C ALA A 156 3.16 2.06 -3.68
N VAL A 157 2.34 1.35 -4.48
CA VAL A 157 2.85 0.57 -5.63
C VAL A 157 3.53 1.48 -6.65
N VAL A 158 2.95 2.64 -6.97
CA VAL A 158 3.56 3.64 -7.86
C VAL A 158 4.87 4.16 -7.27
N MET A 159 4.90 4.46 -5.97
CA MET A 159 6.05 4.95 -5.23
C MET A 159 7.24 3.98 -5.25
N TRP A 160 7.00 2.68 -5.12
CA TRP A 160 8.04 1.65 -5.16
C TRP A 160 8.48 1.28 -6.58
N TRP A 161 7.72 1.67 -7.60
CA TRP A 161 7.99 1.35 -9.00
C TRP A 161 9.38 1.78 -9.49
N PRO A 162 9.87 3.02 -9.26
CA PRO A 162 11.21 3.44 -9.69
C PRO A 162 12.36 2.58 -9.11
N ILE A 163 12.11 1.81 -8.05
CA ILE A 163 13.12 1.00 -7.36
C ILE A 163 13.00 -0.46 -7.80
N LEU A 164 11.79 -1.01 -7.74
CA LEU A 164 11.53 -2.45 -7.88
C LEU A 164 10.75 -2.83 -9.13
N ALA A 165 10.56 -1.92 -10.10
CA ALA A 165 9.80 -2.18 -11.32
C ALA A 165 10.12 -3.57 -11.92
N PRO A 166 9.11 -4.37 -12.27
CA PRO A 166 9.30 -5.64 -12.97
C PRO A 166 10.08 -5.49 -14.28
N LEU A 167 9.88 -4.36 -14.97
CA LEU A 167 10.64 -3.97 -16.17
C LEU A 167 11.88 -3.16 -15.74
N PRO A 168 13.11 -3.66 -15.96
CA PRO A 168 14.33 -2.96 -15.57
C PRO A 168 14.48 -1.56 -16.18
N ALA A 169 13.95 -1.35 -17.39
CA ALA A 169 13.99 -0.06 -18.08
C ALA A 169 13.19 1.07 -17.38
N MET A 170 12.28 0.72 -16.47
CA MET A 170 11.50 1.68 -15.68
C MET A 170 12.12 1.95 -14.30
N ARG A 171 13.27 1.34 -13.97
CA ARG A 171 13.99 1.59 -12.72
C ARG A 171 14.87 2.82 -12.85
N ALA A 172 14.92 3.60 -11.79
CA ALA A 172 15.83 4.72 -11.66
C ALA A 172 17.29 4.21 -11.47
N PRO A 173 18.30 4.99 -11.86
CA PRO A 173 19.69 4.69 -11.53
C PRO A 173 19.91 4.59 -10.01
N HIS A 174 20.84 3.73 -9.57
CA HIS A 174 21.07 3.45 -8.15
C HIS A 174 21.28 4.70 -7.27
N PRO A 175 22.09 5.72 -7.66
CA PRO A 175 22.23 6.94 -6.85
C PRO A 175 20.92 7.70 -6.68
N VAL A 176 20.08 7.73 -7.72
CA VAL A 176 18.76 8.37 -7.69
C VAL A 176 17.82 7.61 -6.76
N GLN A 177 17.88 6.27 -6.73
CA GLN A 177 17.06 5.48 -5.81
C GLN A 177 17.36 5.81 -4.34
N LEU A 178 18.64 5.96 -3.98
CA LEU A 178 19.06 6.31 -2.62
C LEU A 178 18.53 7.69 -2.20
N ILE A 179 18.74 8.70 -3.06
CA ILE A 179 18.26 10.07 -2.81
C ILE A 179 16.73 10.08 -2.74
N TYR A 180 16.07 9.38 -3.65
CA TYR A 180 14.61 9.28 -3.71
C TYR A 180 14.04 8.68 -2.41
N LEU A 181 14.57 7.54 -1.95
CA LEU A 181 14.14 6.91 -0.71
C LEU A 181 14.37 7.81 0.51
N PHE A 182 15.50 8.53 0.55
CA PHE A 182 15.78 9.49 1.61
C PHE A 182 14.73 10.62 1.62
N LEU A 183 14.47 11.24 0.46
CA LEU A 183 13.53 12.35 0.35
C LEU A 183 12.09 11.94 0.64
N LEU A 184 11.71 10.71 0.29
CA LEU A 184 10.39 10.15 0.55
C LEU A 184 10.08 10.02 2.05
N GLY A 185 11.11 9.89 2.89
CA GLY A 185 10.95 9.87 4.35
C GLY A 185 10.52 11.22 4.93
N ILE A 186 10.90 12.34 4.29
CA ILE A 186 10.70 13.68 4.84
C ILE A 186 9.22 14.02 5.06
N PRO A 187 8.31 13.87 4.07
CA PRO A 187 6.89 14.20 4.29
C PRO A 187 6.25 13.39 5.42
N MET A 188 6.61 12.10 5.54
CA MET A 188 6.13 11.24 6.62
C MET A 188 6.63 11.71 7.98
N SER A 189 7.91 12.07 8.07
CA SER A 189 8.48 12.62 9.30
C SER A 189 7.84 13.95 9.69
N VAL A 190 7.51 14.81 8.73
CA VAL A 190 6.82 16.08 8.99
C VAL A 190 5.41 15.82 9.54
N VAL A 191 4.63 14.95 8.90
CA VAL A 191 3.29 14.58 9.42
C VAL A 191 3.38 13.99 10.82
N GLY A 192 4.32 13.06 11.03
CA GLY A 192 4.55 12.45 12.35
C GLY A 192 4.96 13.49 13.41
N ALA A 193 5.82 14.44 13.06
CA ALA A 193 6.24 15.51 13.95
C ALA A 193 5.08 16.44 14.32
N LEU A 194 4.24 16.82 13.35
CA LEU A 194 3.05 17.64 13.59
C LEU A 194 2.06 16.96 14.55
N ILE A 195 1.89 15.64 14.44
CA ILE A 195 1.01 14.87 15.34
C ILE A 195 1.64 14.72 16.73
N THR A 196 2.94 14.41 16.79
CA THR A 196 3.65 14.11 18.05
C THR A 196 3.87 15.37 18.89
N LEU A 197 4.10 16.52 18.25
CA LEU A 197 4.39 17.79 18.91
C LEU A 197 3.15 18.68 19.04
N ALA A 198 1.95 18.14 18.80
CA ALA A 198 0.71 18.90 18.94
C ALA A 198 0.40 19.17 20.42
N ASP A 199 0.13 20.44 20.75
CA ASP A 199 -0.23 20.88 22.11
C ASP A 199 -1.69 20.52 22.51
N GLY A 200 -2.44 19.87 21.61
CA GLY A 200 -3.84 19.52 21.81
C GLY A 200 -4.28 18.32 20.97
N VAL A 201 -5.50 17.84 21.23
CA VAL A 201 -6.09 16.72 20.48
C VAL A 201 -6.41 17.18 19.05
N LEU A 202 -5.65 16.68 18.07
CA LEU A 202 -5.86 16.98 16.65
C LEU A 202 -7.07 16.23 16.05
N TYR A 203 -7.37 15.05 16.60
CA TYR A 203 -8.40 14.14 16.12
C TYR A 203 -9.41 13.88 17.26
N PRO A 204 -10.44 14.73 17.41
CA PRO A 204 -11.49 14.59 18.41
C PRO A 204 -12.52 13.50 18.06
#